data_AF-K1PHP8-F1
#
_entry.id   AF-K1PHP8-F1
#
_cell.length_a   1.000
_cell.length_b   1.000
_cell.length_c   1.000
_cell.angle_alpha   90.00
_cell.angle_beta   90.00
_cell.angle_gamma   90.00
#
_symmetry.space_group_name_H-M   'P 1'
#
loop_
_entity.id
_entity.type
_entity.pdbx_description
1 polymer ?
#
loop_
_entity_poly.entity_id
_entity_poly.type
_entity_poly.pdbx_seq_one_letter_code
_entity_poly.pdbx_strand_id
1 'polypeptide(L)'
;MNQGTMEAKFILIAVIIPIIASQGINKVSLGDSEKNECGQSTKLSSGDQIQLTTNGKTKTGICGFLVNRIDNINTKCPYPGICARIDDSRMGSCQAKVAFTGKYFDKTPDSTQELSCYMKPKGAKFCTQAPALRVEVTENPDYVTKTEREYGFNITVYTQCFDNKEKLIVEYVEDDYKGPDLEEGWRMNYIMGVAVAACICTVFLIVMCTVKLYARNNPSYRNLQSATK
;
A
#
# COMPACT_ATOMS: atom_id res chain seq x y z
N MET A 1 78.23 2.13 -31.91
CA MET A 1 77.94 2.93 -30.69
C MET A 1 76.44 2.90 -30.51
N ASN A 2 75.98 2.24 -29.44
CA ASN A 2 74.60 1.85 -29.22
C ASN A 2 73.71 3.05 -28.88
N GLN A 3 72.69 3.28 -29.71
CA GLN A 3 71.53 4.10 -29.38
C GLN A 3 70.45 3.19 -28.79
N GLY A 4 70.16 3.36 -27.50
CA GLY A 4 69.10 2.63 -26.80
C GLY A 4 67.72 3.11 -27.23
N THR A 5 66.93 2.22 -27.80
CA THR A 5 65.48 2.39 -28.00
C THR A 5 64.76 1.93 -26.74
N MET A 6 64.18 2.88 -26.00
CA MET A 6 63.27 2.61 -24.88
C MET A 6 61.97 1.98 -25.41
N GLU A 7 61.63 0.81 -24.91
CA GLU A 7 60.32 0.19 -25.10
C GLU A 7 59.25 0.92 -24.27
N ALA A 8 58.29 1.54 -24.95
CA ALA A 8 57.06 2.00 -24.33
C ALA A 8 56.04 0.84 -24.33
N LYS A 9 55.95 0.12 -23.22
CA LYS A 9 54.88 -0.86 -22.98
C LYS A 9 53.56 -0.13 -22.72
N PHE A 10 52.72 -0.03 -23.74
CA PHE A 10 51.33 0.40 -23.58
C PHE A 10 50.51 -0.72 -22.94
N ILE A 11 50.14 -0.55 -21.67
CA ILE A 11 49.19 -1.42 -20.98
C ILE A 11 47.78 -1.02 -21.45
N LEU A 12 47.18 -1.87 -22.27
CA LEU A 12 45.80 -1.72 -22.73
C LEU A 12 44.86 -2.13 -21.58
N ILE A 13 44.39 -1.16 -20.79
CA ILE A 13 43.35 -1.39 -19.79
C ILE A 13 42.02 -1.50 -20.55
N ALA A 14 41.61 -2.75 -20.84
CA ALA A 14 40.26 -3.02 -21.32
C ALA A 14 39.28 -2.71 -20.18
N VAL A 15 38.67 -1.52 -20.24
CA VAL A 15 37.55 -1.14 -19.39
C VAL A 15 36.36 -1.99 -19.82
N ILE A 16 36.18 -3.13 -19.14
CA ILE A 16 34.95 -3.93 -19.24
C ILE A 16 33.88 -3.12 -18.53
N ILE A 17 33.16 -2.27 -19.28
CA ILE A 17 31.91 -1.67 -18.83
C ILE A 17 30.92 -2.84 -18.72
N PRO A 18 30.43 -3.22 -17.54
CA PRO A 18 29.33 -4.16 -17.46
C PRO A 18 28.15 -3.50 -18.16
N ILE A 19 27.79 -4.02 -19.34
CA ILE A 19 26.52 -3.72 -19.98
C ILE A 19 25.46 -4.33 -19.07
N ILE A 20 25.05 -3.57 -18.05
CA ILE A 20 23.80 -3.83 -17.36
C ILE A 20 22.75 -3.56 -18.44
N ALA A 21 22.25 -4.64 -19.04
CA ALA A 21 21.03 -4.59 -19.82
C ALA A 21 19.96 -4.04 -18.89
N SER A 22 19.73 -2.73 -18.95
CA SER A 22 18.56 -2.08 -18.39
C SER A 22 17.36 -2.72 -19.08
N GLN A 23 16.79 -3.77 -18.47
CA GLN A 23 15.45 -4.23 -18.82
C GLN A 23 14.53 -3.04 -18.56
N GLY A 24 14.24 -2.29 -19.63
CA GLY A 24 13.46 -1.08 -19.55
C GLY A 24 12.08 -1.43 -19.02
N ILE A 25 11.73 -0.90 -17.85
CA ILE A 25 10.35 -0.96 -17.37
C ILE A 25 9.52 -0.12 -18.34
N ASN A 26 8.69 -0.78 -19.14
CA ASN A 26 7.79 -0.10 -20.05
C ASN A 26 6.66 0.54 -19.24
N LYS A 27 6.63 1.88 -19.19
CA LYS A 27 5.61 2.63 -18.47
C LYS A 27 4.45 2.98 -19.40
N VAL A 28 3.25 2.58 -19.00
CA VAL A 28 2.00 2.80 -19.73
C VAL A 28 1.12 3.72 -18.89
N SER A 29 0.58 4.76 -19.50
CA SER A 29 -0.33 5.71 -18.86
C SER A 29 -1.78 5.42 -19.27
N LEU A 30 -2.66 5.23 -18.29
CA LEU A 30 -4.10 5.02 -18.49
C LEU A 30 -4.94 6.27 -18.16
N GLY A 31 -4.27 7.37 -17.78
CA GLY A 31 -4.92 8.64 -17.45
C GLY A 31 -4.98 9.61 -18.63
N ASP A 32 -5.58 10.77 -18.39
CA ASP A 32 -5.65 11.88 -19.34
C ASP A 32 -4.27 12.53 -19.54
N SER A 33 -3.49 11.97 -20.47
CA SER A 33 -2.13 12.38 -20.81
C SER A 33 -1.91 12.28 -22.32
N GLU A 34 -0.92 13.02 -22.86
CA GLU A 34 -0.61 13.01 -24.30
C GLU A 34 -0.20 11.62 -24.83
N LYS A 35 0.37 10.78 -23.96
CA LYS A 35 0.74 9.38 -24.23
C LYS A 35 -0.24 8.39 -23.59
N ASN A 36 -1.53 8.69 -23.61
CA ASN A 36 -2.55 7.78 -23.12
C ASN A 36 -2.63 6.55 -24.05
N GLU A 37 -2.47 5.35 -23.49
CA GLU A 37 -2.54 4.09 -24.22
C GLU A 37 -3.88 3.37 -24.03
N CYS A 38 -4.92 4.13 -23.71
CA CYS A 38 -6.26 3.60 -23.56
C CYS A 38 -6.73 2.81 -24.78
N GLY A 39 -7.27 1.62 -24.55
CA GLY A 39 -7.75 0.70 -25.59
C GLY A 39 -6.64 -0.04 -26.32
N GLN A 40 -5.36 0.16 -25.95
CA GLN A 40 -4.23 -0.53 -26.58
C GLN A 40 -3.95 -1.88 -25.93
N SER A 41 -3.07 -2.62 -26.59
CA SER A 41 -2.53 -3.87 -26.07
C SER A 41 -1.03 -3.95 -26.27
N THR A 42 -0.37 -4.68 -25.39
CA THR A 42 1.06 -4.94 -25.50
C THR A 42 1.36 -6.40 -25.21
N LYS A 43 2.60 -6.79 -25.50
CA LYS A 43 3.12 -8.12 -25.26
C LYS A 43 4.10 -8.08 -24.09
N LEU A 44 4.06 -9.13 -23.27
CA LEU A 44 4.91 -9.29 -22.11
C LEU A 44 5.69 -10.60 -22.21
N SER A 45 7.00 -10.50 -22.35
CA SER A 45 7.89 -11.66 -22.40
C SER A 45 8.22 -12.17 -20.99
N SER A 46 8.88 -13.33 -20.92
CA SER A 46 9.41 -13.85 -19.66
C SER A 46 10.51 -12.93 -19.12
N GLY A 47 10.38 -12.49 -17.86
CA GLY A 47 11.32 -11.59 -17.20
C GLY A 47 11.05 -10.09 -17.41
N ASP A 48 10.24 -9.73 -18.40
CA ASP A 48 9.83 -8.34 -18.62
C ASP A 48 8.80 -7.88 -17.59
N GLN A 49 8.73 -6.56 -17.39
CA GLN A 49 7.74 -5.92 -16.53
C GLN A 49 7.16 -4.69 -17.23
N ILE A 50 5.87 -4.48 -17.04
CA ILE A 50 5.15 -3.30 -17.52
C ILE A 50 4.57 -2.58 -16.32
N GLN A 51 4.80 -1.28 -16.24
CA GLN A 51 4.28 -0.44 -15.17
C GLN A 51 3.09 0.36 -15.69
N LEU A 52 1.89 0.00 -15.26
CA LEU A 52 0.66 0.74 -15.54
C LEU A 52 0.50 1.85 -14.50
N THR A 53 0.36 3.08 -14.97
CA THR A 53 0.23 4.24 -14.11
C THR A 53 -1.00 5.05 -14.49
N THR A 54 -1.62 5.63 -13.48
CA THR A 54 -2.57 6.72 -13.67
C THR A 54 -2.46 7.69 -12.52
N ASN A 55 -2.50 8.98 -12.84
CA ASN A 55 -2.60 10.05 -11.85
C ASN A 55 -4.03 10.56 -11.72
N GLY A 56 -5.01 9.77 -12.15
CA GLY A 56 -6.42 10.08 -12.04
C GLY A 56 -6.98 10.73 -13.31
N LYS A 57 -8.29 10.55 -13.48
CA LYS A 57 -9.11 10.98 -14.61
C LYS A 57 -8.80 10.25 -15.92
N THR A 58 -9.76 9.48 -16.40
CA THR A 58 -9.77 8.95 -17.77
C THR A 58 -10.46 9.95 -18.70
N LYS A 59 -10.13 9.93 -20.00
CA LYS A 59 -10.72 10.86 -20.97
C LYS A 59 -12.22 10.65 -21.19
N THR A 60 -12.68 9.41 -21.05
CA THR A 60 -14.04 8.97 -21.42
C THR A 60 -14.83 8.34 -20.27
N GLY A 61 -14.29 8.35 -19.05
CA GLY A 61 -14.87 7.64 -17.89
C GLY A 61 -14.58 6.14 -17.86
N ILE A 62 -13.99 5.58 -18.91
CA ILE A 62 -13.57 4.18 -18.96
C ILE A 62 -12.24 4.07 -19.71
N CYS A 63 -11.34 3.25 -19.19
CA CYS A 63 -10.09 2.97 -19.86
C CYS A 63 -9.56 1.56 -19.63
N GLY A 64 -9.43 0.77 -20.71
CA GLY A 64 -8.90 -0.59 -20.66
C GLY A 64 -7.54 -0.72 -21.34
N PHE A 65 -6.67 -1.57 -20.81
CA PHE A 65 -5.39 -1.95 -21.42
C PHE A 65 -5.19 -3.45 -21.33
N LEU A 66 -4.75 -4.08 -22.43
CA LEU A 66 -4.59 -5.54 -22.50
C LEU A 66 -3.11 -5.93 -22.57
N VAL A 67 -2.67 -6.73 -21.60
CA VAL A 67 -1.33 -7.30 -21.58
C VAL A 67 -1.41 -8.76 -21.99
N ASN A 68 -0.77 -9.11 -23.10
CA ASN A 68 -0.72 -10.48 -23.61
C ASN A 68 0.61 -11.10 -23.22
N ARG A 69 0.57 -12.25 -22.53
CA ARG A 69 1.79 -13.01 -22.28
C ARG A 69 2.27 -13.65 -23.57
N ILE A 70 3.57 -13.53 -23.85
CA ILE A 70 4.21 -14.36 -24.87
C ILE A 70 4.68 -15.64 -24.17
N ASP A 71 4.08 -16.76 -24.55
CA ASP A 71 4.56 -18.07 -24.10
C ASP A 71 5.93 -18.33 -24.74
N ASN A 72 6.98 -18.33 -23.91
CA ASN A 72 8.29 -18.73 -24.37
C ASN A 72 8.38 -20.27 -24.30
N ILE A 73 8.57 -20.88 -25.46
CA ILE A 73 8.64 -22.34 -25.64
C ILE A 73 9.77 -22.99 -24.80
N ASN A 74 10.73 -22.18 -24.34
CA ASN A 74 11.90 -22.63 -23.57
C ASN A 74 11.75 -22.57 -22.04
N THR A 75 10.66 -22.03 -21.50
CA THR A 75 10.46 -22.01 -20.04
C THR A 75 9.87 -23.33 -19.56
N LYS A 76 10.58 -24.05 -18.68
CA LYS A 76 10.07 -25.22 -17.92
C LYS A 76 9.03 -24.78 -16.88
N CYS A 77 7.99 -24.09 -17.32
CA CYS A 77 6.93 -23.60 -16.46
C CYS A 77 5.66 -24.42 -16.70
N PRO A 78 5.22 -25.26 -15.74
CA PRO A 78 4.04 -26.10 -15.93
C PRO A 78 2.75 -25.28 -16.01
N TYR A 79 2.65 -24.19 -15.22
CA TYR A 79 1.49 -23.32 -15.19
C TYR A 79 1.92 -21.85 -15.29
N PRO A 80 2.15 -21.34 -16.51
CA PRO A 80 2.49 -19.94 -16.68
C PRO A 80 1.28 -19.06 -16.36
N GLY A 81 1.53 -17.91 -15.73
CA GLY A 81 0.51 -16.90 -15.48
C GLY A 81 1.06 -15.48 -15.59
N ILE A 82 0.14 -14.54 -15.51
CA ILE A 82 0.39 -13.10 -15.52
C ILE A 82 -0.15 -12.51 -14.22
N CYS A 83 0.65 -11.67 -13.59
CA CYS A 83 0.37 -11.07 -12.30
C CYS A 83 0.38 -9.55 -12.41
N ALA A 84 -0.52 -8.90 -11.70
CA ALA A 84 -0.50 -7.48 -11.41
C ALA A 84 -0.27 -7.29 -9.92
N ARG A 85 0.82 -6.60 -9.54
CA ARG A 85 1.06 -6.15 -8.17
C ARG A 85 0.82 -4.66 -8.10
N ILE A 86 0.08 -4.23 -7.09
CA ILE A 86 -0.11 -2.81 -6.82
C ILE A 86 1.05 -2.31 -5.98
N ASP A 87 1.95 -1.52 -6.57
CA ASP A 87 3.10 -0.96 -5.86
C ASP A 87 2.70 0.27 -5.05
N ASP A 88 1.78 1.07 -5.60
CA ASP A 88 1.21 2.23 -4.92
C ASP A 88 -0.20 2.51 -5.44
N SER A 89 -1.04 3.07 -4.58
CA SER A 89 -2.41 3.41 -4.91
C SER A 89 -2.98 4.45 -3.97
N ARG A 90 -3.70 5.39 -4.56
CA ARG A 90 -4.60 6.32 -3.86
C ARG A 90 -5.99 6.12 -4.45
N MET A 91 -6.96 5.78 -3.62
CA MET A 91 -8.38 5.76 -4.00
C MET A 91 -9.14 6.55 -2.95
N GLY A 92 -9.02 7.88 -3.02
CA GLY A 92 -9.62 8.80 -2.06
C GLY A 92 -11.15 8.90 -2.16
N SER A 93 -11.74 8.41 -3.25
CA SER A 93 -13.18 8.36 -3.43
C SER A 93 -13.64 7.07 -4.10
N CYS A 94 -14.87 6.64 -3.78
CA CYS A 94 -15.55 5.51 -4.40
C CYS A 94 -16.10 5.81 -5.79
N GLN A 95 -15.51 6.78 -6.48
CA GLN A 95 -15.95 7.25 -7.79
C GLN A 95 -15.20 6.57 -8.94
N ALA A 96 -14.19 5.76 -8.64
CA ALA A 96 -13.48 4.96 -9.61
C ALA A 96 -13.25 3.54 -9.08
N LYS A 97 -13.21 2.58 -10.00
CA LYS A 97 -12.83 1.20 -9.76
C LYS A 97 -11.80 0.74 -10.78
N VAL A 98 -10.94 -0.19 -10.36
CA VAL A 98 -9.97 -0.84 -11.25
C VAL A 98 -10.26 -2.33 -11.27
N ALA A 99 -10.56 -2.87 -12.44
CA ALA A 99 -10.80 -4.29 -12.65
C ALA A 99 -9.58 -4.96 -13.29
N PHE A 100 -9.20 -6.12 -12.74
CA PHE A 100 -8.20 -7.02 -13.27
C PHE A 100 -8.92 -8.26 -13.80
N THR A 101 -8.96 -8.42 -15.12
CA THR A 101 -9.66 -9.53 -15.76
C THR A 101 -8.68 -10.42 -16.53
N GLY A 102 -8.56 -11.67 -16.09
CA GLY A 102 -7.92 -12.72 -16.88
C GLY A 102 -8.79 -13.11 -18.06
N LYS A 103 -8.27 -12.95 -19.28
CA LYS A 103 -8.96 -13.23 -20.54
C LYS A 103 -8.53 -14.56 -21.12
N TYR A 104 -9.45 -15.52 -21.15
CA TYR A 104 -9.24 -16.79 -21.82
C TYR A 104 -9.79 -16.69 -23.26
N PHE A 105 -9.03 -17.20 -24.23
CA PHE A 105 -9.46 -17.23 -25.64
C PHE A 105 -10.17 -18.55 -26.00
N ASP A 106 -10.41 -19.41 -25.02
CA ASP A 106 -11.14 -20.66 -25.16
C ASP A 106 -12.54 -20.56 -24.50
N LYS A 107 -13.18 -21.69 -24.22
CA LYS A 107 -14.50 -21.72 -23.57
C LYS A 107 -14.44 -21.45 -22.06
N THR A 108 -13.26 -21.21 -21.49
CA THR A 108 -13.11 -20.95 -20.06
C THR A 108 -13.67 -19.56 -19.74
N PRO A 109 -14.49 -19.41 -18.70
CA PRO A 109 -14.98 -18.10 -18.31
C PRO A 109 -13.85 -17.23 -17.79
N ASP A 110 -13.91 -15.94 -18.11
CA ASP A 110 -13.01 -14.93 -17.60
C ASP A 110 -13.09 -14.83 -16.07
N SER A 111 -11.95 -14.52 -15.44
CA SER A 111 -11.86 -14.28 -13.99
C SER A 111 -11.58 -12.80 -13.74
N THR A 112 -12.43 -12.13 -12.98
CA THR A 112 -12.28 -10.70 -12.67
C THR A 112 -12.12 -10.47 -11.17
N GLN A 113 -11.18 -9.61 -10.81
CA GLN A 113 -11.04 -9.05 -9.48
C GLN A 113 -11.12 -7.53 -9.55
N GLU A 114 -11.87 -6.92 -8.65
CA GLU A 114 -12.02 -5.47 -8.59
C GLU A 114 -11.25 -4.89 -7.41
N LEU A 115 -10.71 -3.69 -7.63
CA LEU A 115 -10.18 -2.81 -6.61
C LEU A 115 -11.12 -1.61 -6.46
N SER A 116 -11.57 -1.39 -5.23
CA SER A 116 -12.45 -0.28 -4.86
C SER A 116 -11.88 0.50 -3.68
N CYS A 117 -12.52 1.64 -3.38
CA CYS A 117 -12.16 2.60 -2.34
C CYS A 117 -12.02 2.06 -0.90
N TYR A 118 -12.47 0.83 -0.60
CA TYR A 118 -12.39 0.24 0.74
C TYR A 118 -11.21 -0.71 0.92
N MET A 119 -10.46 -0.99 -0.14
CA MET A 119 -9.35 -1.91 -0.10
C MET A 119 -8.06 -1.14 0.13
N LYS A 120 -7.23 -1.58 1.08
CA LYS A 120 -5.83 -1.13 1.19
C LYS A 120 -5.01 -1.90 0.17
N PRO A 121 -4.71 -1.33 -1.01
CA PRO A 121 -4.25 -2.14 -2.14
C PRO A 121 -2.74 -2.35 -2.15
N LYS A 122 -1.99 -1.60 -1.35
CA LYS A 122 -0.53 -1.57 -1.47
C LYS A 122 0.04 -2.96 -1.19
N GLY A 123 0.76 -3.50 -2.16
CA GLY A 123 1.32 -4.84 -2.12
C GLY A 123 0.35 -5.94 -2.55
N ALA A 124 -0.96 -5.65 -2.71
CA ALA A 124 -1.92 -6.62 -3.21
C ALA A 124 -1.53 -7.09 -4.61
N LYS A 125 -1.73 -8.38 -4.85
CA LYS A 125 -1.29 -9.08 -6.05
C LYS A 125 -2.44 -9.92 -6.60
N PHE A 126 -2.69 -9.75 -7.89
CA PHE A 126 -3.71 -10.46 -8.65
C PHE A 126 -3.03 -11.22 -9.76
N CYS A 127 -3.14 -12.54 -9.74
CA CYS A 127 -2.58 -13.38 -10.79
C CYS A 127 -3.63 -14.25 -11.45
N THR A 128 -3.43 -14.50 -12.73
CA THR A 128 -4.27 -15.40 -13.50
C THR A 128 -3.40 -16.22 -14.44
N GLN A 129 -3.83 -17.46 -14.72
CA GLN A 129 -3.19 -18.31 -15.72
C GLN A 129 -3.74 -18.06 -17.13
N ALA A 130 -4.64 -17.10 -17.27
CA ALA A 130 -5.12 -16.63 -18.56
C ALA A 130 -3.95 -16.13 -19.43
N PRO A 131 -4.00 -16.34 -20.76
CA PRO A 131 -2.97 -15.86 -21.69
C PRO A 131 -2.89 -14.33 -21.76
N ALA A 132 -3.94 -13.61 -21.35
CA ALA A 132 -3.94 -12.16 -21.29
C ALA A 132 -4.59 -11.63 -20.00
N LEU A 133 -4.09 -10.48 -19.54
CA LEU A 133 -4.64 -9.71 -18.43
C LEU A 133 -5.15 -8.38 -18.95
N ARG A 134 -6.45 -8.11 -18.78
CA ARG A 134 -7.02 -6.79 -18.99
C ARG A 134 -7.03 -6.02 -17.67
N VAL A 135 -6.47 -4.82 -17.69
CA VAL A 135 -6.60 -3.86 -16.61
C VAL A 135 -7.54 -2.75 -17.08
N GLU A 136 -8.65 -2.56 -16.40
CA GLU A 136 -9.69 -1.62 -16.79
C GLU A 136 -10.02 -0.68 -15.64
N VAL A 137 -9.99 0.63 -15.91
CA VAL A 137 -10.43 1.68 -15.01
C VAL A 137 -11.82 2.09 -15.43
N THR A 138 -12.76 2.14 -14.49
CA THR A 138 -14.11 2.67 -14.71
C THR A 138 -14.37 3.77 -13.69
N GLU A 139 -14.84 4.92 -14.17
CA GLU A 139 -15.21 6.07 -13.38
C GLU A 139 -16.73 6.25 -13.40
N ASN A 140 -17.29 6.72 -12.30
CA ASN A 140 -18.68 7.15 -12.24
C ASN A 140 -18.88 8.37 -13.17
N PRO A 141 -19.94 8.41 -13.99
CA PRO A 141 -20.29 9.58 -14.80
C PRO A 141 -20.26 10.91 -14.04
N ASP A 142 -20.68 10.92 -12.77
CA ASP A 142 -20.69 12.14 -11.93
C ASP A 142 -19.28 12.66 -11.60
N TYR A 143 -18.27 11.82 -11.75
CA TYR A 143 -16.86 12.16 -11.49
C TYR A 143 -16.15 12.71 -12.73
N VAL A 144 -16.58 12.34 -13.93
CA VAL A 144 -15.98 12.80 -15.20
C VAL A 144 -16.02 14.33 -15.32
N THR A 145 -17.02 14.97 -14.72
CA THR A 145 -17.22 16.43 -14.75
C THR A 145 -16.36 17.19 -13.73
N LYS A 146 -15.80 16.52 -12.71
CA LYS A 146 -14.98 17.15 -11.68
C LYS A 146 -13.53 17.33 -12.14
N THR A 147 -12.88 18.40 -11.68
CA THR A 147 -11.46 18.68 -11.95
C THR A 147 -10.50 17.94 -11.02
N GLU A 148 -11.01 17.39 -9.92
CA GLU A 148 -10.19 16.77 -8.88
C GLU A 148 -9.70 15.37 -9.27
N ARG A 149 -8.45 15.07 -8.95
CA ARG A 149 -7.81 13.75 -9.18
C ARG A 149 -7.80 12.96 -7.88
N GLU A 150 -8.94 12.36 -7.56
CA GLU A 150 -9.22 11.66 -6.30
C GLU A 150 -8.64 10.23 -6.27
N TYR A 151 -8.19 9.70 -7.41
CA TYR A 151 -7.51 8.41 -7.47
C TYR A 151 -6.21 8.43 -8.30
N GLY A 152 -5.42 7.39 -8.13
CA GLY A 152 -4.19 7.13 -8.86
C GLY A 152 -3.62 5.78 -8.46
N PHE A 153 -2.88 5.14 -9.35
CA PHE A 153 -2.23 3.89 -9.03
C PHE A 153 -0.94 3.72 -9.82
N ASN A 154 -0.09 2.86 -9.28
CA ASN A 154 1.08 2.33 -9.91
C ASN A 154 1.05 0.81 -9.77
N ILE A 155 0.86 0.12 -10.88
CA ILE A 155 0.68 -1.33 -10.95
C ILE A 155 1.79 -1.90 -11.81
N THR A 156 2.56 -2.84 -11.28
CA THR A 156 3.52 -3.61 -12.06
C THR A 156 2.91 -4.92 -12.52
N VAL A 157 2.86 -5.13 -13.83
CA VAL A 157 2.42 -6.35 -14.49
C VAL A 157 3.64 -7.16 -14.92
N TYR A 158 3.68 -8.43 -14.55
CA TYR A 158 4.82 -9.33 -14.81
C TYR A 158 4.34 -10.76 -15.02
N THR A 159 5.22 -11.60 -15.58
CA THR A 159 4.96 -13.04 -15.74
C THR A 159 5.43 -13.80 -14.51
N GLN A 160 4.65 -14.80 -14.07
CA GLN A 160 5.02 -15.68 -12.97
C GLN A 160 4.71 -17.13 -13.34
N CYS A 161 5.54 -18.05 -12.86
CA CYS A 161 5.28 -19.47 -12.96
C CYS A 161 4.63 -20.00 -11.69
N PHE A 162 3.60 -20.83 -11.83
CA PHE A 162 2.88 -21.46 -10.72
C PHE A 162 3.12 -22.97 -10.69
N ASP A 163 3.02 -23.54 -9.49
CA ASP A 163 3.16 -24.98 -9.26
C ASP A 163 1.87 -25.76 -9.51
N ASN A 164 0.71 -25.09 -9.40
CA ASN A 164 -0.62 -25.68 -9.54
C ASN A 164 -1.48 -24.92 -10.55
N LYS A 165 -2.51 -25.58 -11.08
CA LYS A 165 -3.51 -24.95 -11.96
C LYS A 165 -4.54 -24.17 -11.13
N GLU A 166 -4.50 -22.85 -11.22
CA GLU A 166 -5.43 -21.96 -10.53
C GLU A 166 -5.97 -20.90 -11.48
N LYS A 167 -7.27 -20.58 -11.34
CA LYS A 167 -7.94 -19.64 -12.26
C LYS A 167 -7.59 -18.18 -11.93
N LEU A 168 -7.54 -17.86 -10.64
CA LEU A 168 -7.26 -16.54 -10.10
C LEU A 168 -6.64 -16.71 -8.71
N ILE A 169 -5.48 -16.10 -8.51
CA ILE A 169 -4.78 -16.04 -7.22
C ILE A 169 -4.84 -14.59 -6.77
N VAL A 170 -5.40 -14.37 -5.59
CA VAL A 170 -5.49 -13.04 -4.99
C VAL A 170 -4.76 -13.08 -3.66
N GLU A 171 -3.63 -12.38 -3.60
CA GLU A 171 -2.82 -12.23 -2.38
C GLU A 171 -2.99 -10.79 -1.90
N TYR A 172 -3.59 -10.60 -0.74
CA TYR A 172 -3.59 -9.31 -0.05
C TYR A 172 -2.41 -9.27 0.90
N VAL A 173 -1.69 -8.14 0.96
CA VAL A 173 -0.77 -7.89 2.05
C VAL A 173 -1.63 -7.46 3.23
N GLU A 174 -1.74 -8.31 4.24
CA GLU A 174 -2.32 -7.91 5.52
C GLU A 174 -1.48 -6.76 6.07
N ASP A 175 -2.10 -5.59 6.19
CA ASP A 175 -1.50 -4.46 6.88
C ASP A 175 -1.53 -4.78 8.37
N ASP A 176 -0.38 -5.15 8.95
CA ASP A 176 -0.19 -5.41 10.39
C ASP A 176 -0.55 -4.19 11.28
N TYR A 177 -1.00 -3.09 10.68
CA TYR A 177 -1.55 -1.94 11.37
C TYR A 177 -2.83 -2.32 12.14
N LYS A 178 -2.63 -2.78 13.38
CA LYS A 178 -3.62 -2.68 14.43
C LYS A 178 -3.85 -1.20 14.70
N GLY A 179 -5.01 -0.68 14.32
CA GLY A 179 -5.45 0.64 14.76
C GLY A 179 -5.34 0.74 16.29
N PRO A 180 -5.11 1.93 16.85
CA PRO A 180 -5.10 2.09 18.30
C PRO A 180 -6.42 1.55 18.85
N ASP A 181 -6.36 0.57 19.74
CA ASP A 181 -7.53 0.00 20.37
C ASP A 181 -8.12 1.07 21.30
N LEU A 182 -9.09 1.81 20.77
CA LEU A 182 -9.75 2.89 21.48
C LEU A 182 -10.45 2.35 22.72
N GLU A 183 -11.00 1.14 22.68
CA GLU A 183 -11.69 0.57 23.85
C GLU A 183 -10.70 0.26 24.98
N GLU A 184 -9.52 -0.28 24.65
CA GLU A 184 -8.46 -0.51 25.63
C GLU A 184 -7.92 0.81 26.21
N GLY A 185 -7.72 1.82 25.37
CA GLY A 185 -7.31 3.16 25.81
C GLY A 185 -8.33 3.84 26.73
N TRP A 186 -9.62 3.73 26.43
CA TRP A 186 -10.69 4.25 27.28
C TRP A 186 -10.77 3.51 28.63
N ARG A 187 -10.63 2.17 28.62
CA ARG A 187 -10.61 1.37 29.86
C ARG A 187 -9.42 1.72 30.75
N MET A 188 -8.24 1.87 30.17
CA MET A 188 -7.03 2.19 30.94
C MET A 188 -7.09 3.59 31.55
N ASN A 189 -7.60 4.58 30.79
CA ASN A 189 -7.83 5.93 31.30
C ASN A 189 -8.90 5.97 32.40
N TYR A 190 -9.97 5.18 32.26
CA TYR A 190 -11.00 5.06 33.30
C TYR A 190 -10.42 4.50 34.60
N ILE A 191 -9.63 3.42 34.52
CA ILE A 191 -8.97 2.81 35.70
C ILE A 191 -8.00 3.79 36.36
N MET A 192 -7.17 4.48 35.57
CA MET A 192 -6.27 5.51 36.08
C MET A 192 -7.03 6.66 36.77
N GLY A 193 -8.14 7.10 36.18
CA GLY A 193 -9.00 8.14 36.76
C GLY A 193 -9.55 7.75 38.13
N VAL A 194 -10.07 6.52 38.26
CA VAL A 194 -10.58 5.98 39.53
C VAL A 194 -9.46 5.87 40.57
N ALA A 195 -8.29 5.38 40.18
CA ALA A 195 -7.14 5.24 41.08
C ALA A 195 -6.65 6.60 41.62
N VAL A 196 -6.55 7.61 40.75
CA VAL A 196 -6.15 8.97 41.14
C VAL A 196 -7.19 9.60 42.08
N ALA A 197 -8.48 9.44 41.80
CA ALA A 197 -9.55 9.95 42.66
C ALA A 197 -9.50 9.32 44.07
N ALA A 198 -9.28 8.00 44.16
CA ALA A 198 -9.12 7.31 45.44
C ALA A 198 -7.91 7.86 46.23
N CYS A 199 -6.77 8.09 45.56
CA CYS A 199 -5.58 8.67 46.19
C CYS A 199 -5.85 10.08 46.73
N ILE A 200 -6.50 10.95 45.96
CA ILE A 200 -6.85 12.31 46.39
C ILE A 200 -7.78 12.28 47.62
N CYS A 201 -8.79 11.40 47.62
CA CYS A 201 -9.68 11.22 48.77
C CYS A 201 -8.93 10.79 50.03
N THR A 202 -7.96 9.87 49.93
CA THR A 202 -7.16 9.45 51.09
C THR A 202 -6.32 10.58 51.68
N VAL A 203 -5.65 11.37 50.83
CA VAL A 203 -4.86 12.53 51.27
C VAL A 203 -5.76 13.55 51.95
N PHE A 204 -6.93 13.84 51.38
CA PHE A 204 -7.90 14.77 51.96
C PHE A 204 -8.38 14.32 53.36
N LEU A 205 -8.68 13.02 53.53
CA LEU A 205 -9.06 12.47 54.83
C LEU A 205 -7.94 12.57 55.87
N ILE A 206 -6.70 12.31 55.47
CA ILE A 206 -5.53 12.47 56.36
C ILE A 206 -5.41 13.93 56.82
N VAL A 207 -5.54 14.89 55.90
CA VAL A 207 -5.49 16.32 56.23
C VAL A 207 -6.64 16.71 57.17
N MET A 208 -7.87 16.24 56.94
CA MET A 208 -8.97 16.50 57.87
C MET A 208 -8.71 15.92 59.27
N CYS A 209 -8.14 14.71 59.36
CA CYS A 209 -7.78 14.09 60.63
C CYS A 209 -6.69 14.87 61.37
N THR A 210 -5.63 15.30 60.69
CA THR A 210 -4.55 16.07 61.30
C THR A 210 -5.03 17.44 61.75
N VAL A 211 -5.84 18.15 60.95
CA VAL A 211 -6.46 19.43 61.33
C VAL A 211 -7.38 19.26 62.55
N LYS A 212 -8.21 18.21 62.59
CA LYS A 212 -9.10 17.94 63.73
C LYS A 212 -8.32 17.65 65.00
N LEU A 213 -7.24 16.85 64.92
CA LEU A 213 -6.37 16.57 66.07
C LEU A 213 -5.63 17.82 66.53
N TYR A 214 -5.11 18.62 65.60
CA TYR A 214 -4.45 19.89 65.90
C TYR A 214 -5.39 20.89 66.56
N ALA A 215 -6.61 21.07 66.03
CA ALA A 215 -7.63 21.96 66.60
C ALA A 215 -8.07 21.50 68.00
N ARG A 216 -8.21 20.19 68.22
CA ARG A 216 -8.58 19.63 69.52
C ARG A 216 -7.47 19.75 70.57
N ASN A 217 -6.20 19.71 70.15
CA ASN A 217 -5.05 19.78 71.06
C ASN A 217 -4.52 21.22 71.25
N ASN A 218 -5.02 22.19 70.48
CA ASN A 218 -4.64 23.60 70.66
C ASN A 218 -5.40 24.24 71.83
N PRO A 219 -4.72 24.75 72.87
CA PRO A 219 -5.35 25.29 74.07
C PRO A 219 -6.22 26.52 73.81
N SER A 220 -5.94 27.30 72.74
CA SER A 220 -6.71 28.50 72.38
C SER A 220 -8.18 28.21 72.04
N TYR A 221 -8.50 27.07 71.42
CA TYR A 221 -9.89 26.71 71.09
C TYR A 221 -10.66 26.08 72.26
N ARG A 222 -9.94 25.47 73.21
CA ARG A 222 -10.51 24.85 74.41
C ARG A 222 -11.05 25.91 75.39
N ASN A 223 -10.36 27.05 75.48
CA ASN A 223 -10.75 28.19 76.32
C ASN A 223 -11.94 28.98 75.76
N LEU A 224 -12.14 28.96 74.43
CA LEU A 224 -13.29 29.59 73.77
C LEU A 224 -14.59 28.83 74.05
N GLN A 225 -14.58 27.49 74.07
CA GLN A 225 -15.77 26.69 74.40
C GLN A 225 -16.13 26.69 75.90
N SER A 226 -15.17 26.85 76.80
CA SER A 226 -15.44 27.00 78.24
C SER A 226 -15.98 28.38 78.62
N ALA A 227 -15.82 29.39 77.76
CA ALA A 227 -16.37 30.73 77.98
C ALA A 227 -17.82 30.88 77.50
N THR A 228 -18.36 29.90 76.78
CA THR A 228 -19.75 29.90 76.26
C THR A 228 -20.69 28.93 77.00
N LYS A 229 -20.27 28.42 78.17
CA LYS A 229 -21.11 27.60 79.06
C LYS A 229 -21.43 28.35 80.35
#